data_AF-A0A1G5J805-F1
#
_entry.id   AF-A0A1G5J805-F1
#
_cell.length_a   1.000
_cell.length_b   1.000
_cell.length_c   1.000
_cell.angle_alpha   90.00
_cell.angle_beta   90.00
_cell.angle_gamma   90.00
#
_symmetry.space_group_name_H-M   'P 1'
#
loop_
_entity.id
_entity.type
_entity.pdbx_description
1 polymer ?
#
loop_
_entity_poly.entity_id
_entity_poly.type
_entity_poly.pdbx_seq_one_letter_code
_entity_poly.pdbx_strand_id
1 'polypeptide(L)'
;MARGTRYSQEFKEDAVRYRLEHPEIALRKCAENLGISESALKTWMKSAKEHEGTVPTRGSGNYASDEAKEIARLQRELRDTKDAL
;
A
#
# COMPACT_ATOMS: atom_id res chain seq x y z
N MET A 1 20.26 -13.38 5.40
CA MET A 1 19.35 -12.51 4.62
C MET A 1 18.38 -11.85 5.59
N ALA A 2 18.42 -10.53 5.76
CA ALA A 2 17.43 -9.85 6.58
C ALA A 2 16.06 -9.99 5.90
N ARG A 3 15.16 -10.76 6.49
CA ARG A 3 13.76 -10.80 6.06
C ARG A 3 13.18 -9.42 6.33
N GLY A 4 13.15 -8.56 5.32
CA GLY A 4 12.44 -7.29 5.43
C GLY A 4 11.02 -7.60 5.88
N THR A 5 10.63 -7.12 7.06
CA THR A 5 9.29 -7.33 7.62
C THR A 5 8.30 -6.68 6.66
N ARG A 6 7.65 -7.49 5.82
CA ARG A 6 6.55 -7.02 4.98
C ARG A 6 5.31 -6.93 5.86
N TYR A 7 4.95 -5.72 6.22
CA TYR A 7 3.65 -5.43 6.82
C TYR A 7 2.54 -5.69 5.79
N SER A 8 1.46 -6.35 6.23
CA SER A 8 0.25 -6.51 5.42
C SER A 8 -0.37 -5.16 5.10
N GLN A 9 -1.17 -5.10 4.04
CA GLN A 9 -1.91 -3.88 3.68
C GLN A 9 -2.85 -3.46 4.82
N GLU A 10 -3.63 -4.40 5.34
CA GLU A 10 -4.54 -4.19 6.49
C GLU A 10 -3.81 -3.56 7.68
N PHE A 11 -2.66 -4.09 8.08
CA PHE A 11 -1.89 -3.53 9.18
C PHE A 11 -1.47 -2.08 8.93
N LYS A 12 -1.11 -1.73 7.69
CA LYS A 12 -0.72 -0.35 7.36
C LYS A 12 -1.90 0.61 7.39
N GLU A 13 -3.05 0.17 6.91
CA GLU A 13 -4.29 0.96 6.91
C GLU A 13 -4.79 1.17 8.34
N ASP A 14 -4.76 0.12 9.16
CA ASP A 14 -5.09 0.22 10.59
C ASP A 14 -4.10 1.10 11.35
N ALA A 15 -2.80 1.05 11.04
CA ALA A 15 -1.81 1.95 11.61
C ALA A 15 -2.09 3.43 11.28
N VAL A 16 -2.53 3.71 10.06
CA VAL A 16 -2.96 5.05 9.66
C VAL A 16 -4.24 5.45 10.39
N ARG A 17 -5.25 4.56 10.46
CA ARG A 17 -6.51 4.80 11.16
C ARG A 17 -6.27 5.12 12.64
N TYR A 18 -5.46 4.31 13.32
CA TYR A 18 -5.05 4.53 14.71
C TYR A 18 -4.46 5.93 14.92
N ARG A 19 -3.62 6.42 14.00
CA ARG A 19 -3.07 7.78 14.11
C ARG A 19 -4.12 8.86 13.88
N LEU A 20 -5.11 8.64 13.01
CA LEU A 20 -6.19 9.58 12.73
C LEU A 20 -7.22 9.63 13.87
N GLU A 21 -7.48 8.51 14.53
CA GLU A 21 -8.39 8.41 15.68
C GLU A 21 -7.77 8.98 16.97
N HIS A 22 -6.45 9.07 17.02
CA HIS A 22 -5.70 9.61 18.16
C HIS A 22 -4.86 10.84 17.78
N PRO A 23 -5.49 11.97 17.38
CA PRO A 23 -4.79 13.20 17.02
C PRO A 23 -3.92 13.74 18.17
N GLU A 24 -4.33 13.49 19.43
CA GLU A 24 -3.66 13.90 20.67
C GLU A 24 -2.32 13.20 20.92
N ILE A 25 -2.13 12.00 20.35
CA ILE A 25 -0.89 11.24 20.51
C ILE A 25 0.13 11.70 19.47
N ALA A 26 1.36 11.99 19.89
CA ALA A 26 2.43 12.35 18.97
C ALA A 26 2.71 11.20 17.97
N LEU A 27 2.99 11.54 16.71
CA LEU A 27 3.26 10.55 15.64
C LEU A 27 4.31 9.50 16.05
N ARG A 28 5.40 9.96 16.69
CA ARG A 28 6.45 9.10 17.23
C ARG A 28 5.90 8.08 18.22
N LYS A 29 5.04 8.51 19.13
CA LYS A 29 4.44 7.64 20.15
C LYS A 29 3.48 6.63 19.54
N CYS A 30 2.70 7.02 18.53
CA CYS A 30 1.88 6.07 17.76
C CYS A 30 2.75 5.00 17.09
N ALA A 31 3.86 5.39 16.47
CA ALA A 31 4.77 4.45 15.83
C ALA A 31 5.42 3.49 16.85
N GLU A 32 5.81 3.99 18.02
CA GLU A 32 6.31 3.16 19.13
C GLU A 32 5.26 2.15 19.62
N ASN A 33 4.01 2.58 19.80
CA ASN A 33 2.90 1.71 20.23
C ASN A 33 2.63 0.58 19.21
N LEU A 34 2.81 0.87 17.91
CA LEU A 34 2.61 -0.07 16.81
C LEU A 34 3.85 -0.93 16.50
N GLY A 35 4.98 -0.69 17.17
CA GLY A 35 6.24 -1.41 16.93
C GLY A 35 6.86 -1.14 15.55
N ILE A 36 6.59 0.03 14.95
CA ILE A 36 7.08 0.42 13.63
C ILE A 36 7.96 1.66 13.70
N SER A 37 8.74 1.90 12.65
CA SER A 37 9.47 3.17 12.51
C SER A 37 8.51 4.33 12.24
N GLU A 38 8.76 5.49 12.84
CA GLU A 38 8.01 6.73 12.57
C GLU A 38 7.97 7.10 11.08
N SER A 39 9.09 6.89 10.37
CA SER A 39 9.18 7.14 8.92
C SER A 39 8.21 6.27 8.12
N ALA A 40 8.04 5.00 8.50
CA ALA A 40 7.08 4.11 7.84
C ALA A 40 5.64 4.62 8.03
N LEU A 41 5.27 4.98 9.26
CA LEU A 41 3.94 5.53 9.55
C LEU A 41 3.70 6.83 8.76
N LYS A 42 4.69 7.72 8.69
CA LYS A 42 4.62 8.95 7.90
C LYS A 42 4.39 8.69 6.40
N THR A 43 5.11 7.71 5.83
CA THR A 43 4.90 7.31 4.44
C THR A 43 3.50 6.74 4.22
N TRP A 44 3.01 5.89 5.13
CA TRP A 44 1.67 5.29 5.00
C TRP A 44 0.56 6.32 5.11
N MET A 45 0.65 7.30 6.02
CA MET A 45 -0.32 8.39 6.08
C MET A 45 -0.35 9.21 4.77
N LYS A 46 0.81 9.46 4.15
CA LYS A 46 0.87 10.15 2.86
C LYS A 46 0.18 9.33 1.78
N SER A 47 0.51 8.04 1.68
CA SER A 47 -0.10 7.15 0.70
C SER A 47 -1.61 7.01 0.91
N ALA A 48 -2.09 6.88 2.15
CA ALA A 48 -3.51 6.85 2.46
C ALA A 48 -4.21 8.14 2.01
N LYS A 49 -3.59 9.31 2.19
CA LYS A 49 -4.13 10.58 1.69
C LYS A 49 -4.22 10.62 0.16
N GLU A 50 -3.26 10.03 -0.54
CA GLU A 50 -3.19 9.99 -2.01
C GLU A 50 -4.12 8.93 -2.62
N HIS A 51 -4.50 7.90 -1.86
CA HIS A 51 -5.29 6.75 -2.33
C HIS A 51 -6.57 6.51 -1.50
N GLU A 52 -7.23 7.59 -1.06
CA GLU A 52 -8.55 7.53 -0.41
C GLU A 52 -8.64 6.57 0.79
N GLY A 53 -7.58 6.50 1.59
CA GLY A 53 -7.46 5.65 2.77
C GLY A 53 -6.67 4.35 2.55
N THR A 54 -6.32 4.02 1.31
CA THR A 54 -5.59 2.79 0.97
C THR A 54 -4.08 2.98 1.13
N VAL A 55 -3.37 2.00 1.71
CA VAL A 55 -1.90 2.04 1.80
C VAL A 55 -1.27 0.94 0.94
N PRO A 56 -0.97 1.20 -0.36
CA PRO A 56 -0.52 0.18 -1.28
C PRO A 56 0.80 -0.49 -0.85
N THR A 57 0.78 -1.82 -0.72
CA THR A 57 1.98 -2.65 -0.51
C THR A 57 2.69 -2.89 -1.85
N ARG A 58 3.76 -2.12 -2.13
CA ARG A 58 4.68 -2.44 -3.24
C ARG A 58 5.26 -3.85 -3.06
N GLY A 59 4.74 -4.82 -3.82
CA GLY A 59 5.22 -6.20 -3.84
C GLY A 59 4.17 -7.29 -3.65
N SER A 60 2.88 -6.96 -3.46
CA SER A 60 1.76 -7.89 -3.60
C SER A 60 1.13 -7.71 -4.99
N GLY A 61 1.82 -8.19 -6.03
CA GLY A 61 1.27 -8.38 -7.38
C GLY A 61 0.32 -7.33 -7.93
N ASN A 62 0.84 -6.17 -8.33
CA ASN A 62 0.49 -5.34 -9.50
C ASN A 62 -0.94 -5.28 -10.09
N TYR A 63 -2.01 -5.62 -9.38
CA TYR A 63 -3.38 -5.38 -9.84
C TYR A 63 -4.25 -5.02 -8.65
N ALA A 64 -4.62 -3.74 -8.60
CA ALA A 64 -5.44 -3.15 -7.55
C ALA A 64 -6.89 -3.69 -7.51
N SER A 65 -7.27 -4.57 -8.45
CA SER A 65 -8.57 -5.24 -8.56
C SER A 65 -8.45 -6.39 -9.58
N ASP A 66 -9.35 -7.38 -9.55
CA ASP A 66 -9.49 -8.35 -10.65
C ASP A 66 -9.78 -7.66 -12.00
N GLU A 67 -10.41 -6.49 -11.96
CA GLU A 67 -10.59 -5.63 -13.13
C GLU A 67 -9.23 -5.13 -13.68
N ALA A 68 -8.30 -4.75 -12.82
CA ALA A 68 -6.97 -4.31 -13.23
C ALA A 68 -6.14 -5.46 -13.82
N LYS A 69 -6.34 -6.71 -13.33
CA LYS A 69 -5.73 -7.91 -13.93
C LYS A 69 -6.22 -8.11 -15.36
N GLU A 70 -7.53 -7.98 -15.55
CA GLU A 70 -8.14 -8.18 -16.85
C GLU A 70 -7.72 -7.09 -17.84
N ILE A 71 -7.65 -5.82 -17.41
CA ILE A 71 -7.16 -4.72 -18.24
C ILE A 71 -5.72 -4.99 -18.72
N ALA A 72 -4.82 -5.45 -17.86
CA ALA A 72 -3.45 -5.71 -18.28
C ALA A 72 -3.31 -6.96 -19.14
N ARG A 73 -4.12 -8.00 -18.91
CA ARG A 73 -4.21 -9.14 -19.81
C ARG A 73 -4.67 -8.69 -21.20
N LEU A 74 -5.75 -7.91 -21.26
CA LEU A 74 -6.28 -7.37 -22.51
C LEU A 74 -5.27 -6.46 -23.22
N GLN A 75 -4.55 -5.59 -22.49
CA GLN A 75 -3.49 -4.77 -23.06
C GLN A 75 -2.34 -5.59 -23.65
N ARG A 76 -1.99 -6.72 -23.02
CA ARG A 76 -0.97 -7.64 -23.56
C ARG A 76 -1.46 -8.36 -24.81
N GLU A 77 -2.68 -8.86 -24.81
CA GLU A 77 -3.29 -9.53 -25.96
C GLU A 77 -3.43 -8.59 -27.17
N LEU A 78 -3.78 -7.33 -26.94
CA LEU A 78 -3.79 -6.28 -27.98
C LEU A 78 -2.41 -5.95 -28.53
N ARG A 79 -1.34 -6.14 -27.74
CA ARG A 79 0.03 -5.93 -28.19
C ARG A 79 0.50 -7.09 -29.05
N ASP A 80 0.29 -8.32 -28.57
CA ASP A 80 0.70 -9.53 -29.28
C ASP A 80 -0.05 -9.70 -30.61
N THR A 81 -1.30 -9.22 -30.71
CA THR A 81 -2.07 -9.23 -31.98
C THR A 81 -1.65 -8.15 -32.96
N LYS A 82 -1.12 -7.00 -32.48
CA LYS A 82 -0.64 -5.91 -33.34
C LYS A 82 0.76 -6.14 -33.91
N ASP A 83 1.61 -6.88 -33.21
CA ASP A 83 2.93 -7.29 -33.70
C ASP A 83 2.87 -8.51 -34.66
N ALA A 84 1.70 -9.15 -34.79
CA ALA A 84 1.48 -10.34 -35.62
C ALA A 84 0.93 -10.05 -37.03
N LEU A 85 0.82 -8.78 -37.44
CA LEU A 85 0.29 -8.33 -38.74
C LEU A 85 1.28 -7.38 -39.44
#